data_AF-A0A5K0VKU1-F1
#
_entry.id   AF-A0A5K0VKU1-F1
#
_cell.length_a   1.000
_cell.length_b   1.000
_cell.length_c   1.000
_cell.angle_alpha   90.00
_cell.angle_beta   90.00
_cell.angle_gamma   90.00
#
_symmetry.space_group_name_H-M   'P 1'
#
loop_
_entity.id
_entity.type
_entity.pdbx_description
1 polymer ?
#
loop_
_entity_poly.entity_id
_entity_poly.type
_entity_poly.pdbx_seq_one_letter_code
_entity_poly.pdbx_strand_id
1 'polypeptide(L)'
;MCTLNFSAAENMVAVTAVDCWGSFAPFLANVICCPQLQATLTVLIGQSSKTSGVLALETKHANYCLSDVQKILTSQGANENLQKICAIRPSNLTGGSCPITDVNEFESTVDLSKLLAACEKVDAVKECCSQVCQSAVSEAARRIALSDSSLSNPMGIPNSPPHSTTIDDCMRVVYRWLASRLDPDGAKQVLRRISNCNVNK
;
A
#
# COMPACT_ATOMS: atom_id res chain seq x y z
N MET A 1 -6.08 11.65 16.93
CA MET A 1 -5.33 12.50 15.97
C MET A 1 -4.50 11.58 15.08
N CYS A 2 -4.17 12.00 13.85
CA CYS A 2 -3.32 11.18 12.99
C CYS A 2 -1.87 11.14 13.50
N THR A 3 -1.23 9.98 13.43
CA THR A 3 0.16 9.75 13.87
C THR A 3 1.15 9.67 12.70
N LEU A 4 0.70 9.84 11.46
CA LEU A 4 1.56 9.81 10.28
C LEU A 4 2.46 11.05 10.24
N ASN A 5 3.75 10.83 9.93
CA ASN A 5 4.71 11.91 9.79
C ASN A 5 4.70 12.46 8.35
N PHE A 6 3.91 13.52 8.12
CA PHE A 6 3.82 14.15 6.81
C PHE A 6 5.08 14.91 6.40
N SER A 7 5.83 15.46 7.36
CA SER A 7 7.08 16.18 7.10
C SER A 7 8.17 15.26 6.54
N ALA A 8 8.23 14.02 7.01
CA ALA A 8 9.16 13.01 6.48
C ALA A 8 8.87 12.62 5.01
N ALA A 9 7.69 12.97 4.48
CA ALA A 9 7.29 12.67 3.12
C ALA A 9 6.79 13.90 2.36
N GLU A 10 7.24 15.11 2.76
CA GLU A 10 6.77 16.39 2.21
C GLU A 10 6.89 16.45 0.68
N ASN A 11 8.06 16.08 0.13
CA ASN A 11 8.29 16.04 -1.31
C ASN A 11 7.28 15.15 -2.05
N MET A 12 6.98 13.97 -1.49
CA MET A 12 6.02 13.03 -2.07
C MET A 12 4.58 13.58 -2.00
N VAL A 13 4.21 14.20 -0.88
CA VAL A 13 2.90 14.84 -0.72
C VAL A 13 2.73 15.99 -1.72
N ALA A 14 3.77 16.81 -1.92
CA ALA A 14 3.75 17.89 -2.92
C ALA A 14 3.60 17.36 -4.35
N VAL A 15 4.37 16.33 -4.73
CA VAL A 15 4.21 15.67 -6.04
C VAL A 15 2.80 15.09 -6.20
N THR A 16 2.25 14.48 -5.16
CA THR A 16 0.88 13.95 -5.19
C THR A 16 -0.14 15.06 -5.40
N ALA A 17 0.02 16.23 -4.76
CA ALA A 17 -0.89 17.35 -4.92
C ALA A 17 -0.90 17.87 -6.36
N VAL A 18 0.27 17.93 -7.00
CA VAL A 18 0.43 18.30 -8.42
C VAL A 18 -0.18 17.25 -9.34
N ASP A 19 0.13 15.97 -9.12
CA ASP A 19 -0.38 14.84 -9.91
C ASP A 19 -1.91 14.68 -9.75
N CYS A 20 -2.47 15.20 -8.65
CA CYS A 20 -3.90 15.26 -8.34
C CYS A 20 -4.50 16.68 -8.45
N TRP A 21 -3.87 17.58 -9.22
CA TRP A 21 -4.29 18.97 -9.29
C TRP A 21 -5.77 19.10 -9.68
N GLY A 22 -6.50 19.99 -9.01
CA GLY A 22 -7.95 20.10 -9.05
C GLY A 22 -8.56 20.06 -10.45
N SER A 23 -7.97 20.80 -11.39
CA SER A 23 -8.44 20.93 -12.76
C SER A 23 -8.19 19.70 -13.64
N PHE A 24 -7.17 18.88 -13.34
CA PHE A 24 -6.80 17.72 -14.17
C PHE A 24 -7.17 16.38 -13.56
N ALA A 25 -7.37 16.31 -12.24
CA ALA A 25 -7.70 15.07 -11.55
C ALA A 25 -8.88 14.32 -12.17
N PRO A 26 -10.01 14.94 -12.58
CA PRO A 26 -11.11 14.20 -13.20
C PRO A 26 -10.75 13.48 -14.51
N PHE A 27 -9.74 13.98 -15.24
CA PHE A 27 -9.33 13.45 -16.55
C PHE A 27 -8.16 12.46 -16.45
N LEU A 28 -7.25 12.68 -15.51
CA LEU A 28 -6.02 11.90 -15.33
C LEU A 28 -6.03 11.03 -14.06
N ALA A 29 -7.18 10.92 -13.41
CA ALA A 29 -7.40 10.18 -12.16
C ALA A 29 -6.74 8.80 -12.17
N ASN A 30 -7.15 7.97 -13.11
CA ASN A 30 -6.83 6.54 -13.12
C ASN A 30 -5.37 6.26 -13.50
N VAL A 31 -4.71 7.20 -14.16
CA VAL A 31 -3.36 7.01 -14.71
C VAL A 31 -2.29 7.65 -13.83
N ILE A 32 -2.58 8.84 -13.29
CA ILE A 32 -1.58 9.64 -12.58
C ILE A 32 -1.99 9.81 -11.12
N CYS A 33 -3.10 10.50 -10.87
CA CYS A 33 -3.48 10.93 -9.53
C CYS A 33 -3.70 9.77 -8.55
N CYS A 34 -4.56 8.81 -8.89
CA CYS A 34 -4.94 7.74 -7.96
C CYS A 34 -3.81 6.77 -7.65
N PRO A 35 -3.00 6.33 -8.64
CA PRO A 35 -1.77 5.61 -8.36
C PRO A 35 -0.81 6.36 -7.44
N GLN A 36 -0.63 7.68 -7.64
CA GLN A 36 0.21 8.49 -6.75
C GLN A 36 -0.37 8.60 -5.35
N LEU A 37 -1.67 8.88 -5.21
CA LEU A 37 -2.33 8.97 -3.91
C LEU A 37 -2.22 7.66 -3.13
N GLN A 38 -2.43 6.52 -3.79
CA GLN A 38 -2.27 5.20 -3.18
C GLN A 38 -0.84 4.91 -2.76
N ALA A 39 0.15 5.26 -3.61
CA ALA A 39 1.55 5.14 -3.27
C ALA A 39 1.90 5.99 -2.05
N THR A 40 1.45 7.25 -2.03
CA THR A 40 1.70 8.18 -0.92
C THR A 40 1.13 7.69 0.40
N LEU A 41 -0.11 7.20 0.40
CA LEU A 41 -0.72 6.60 1.59
C LEU A 41 0.05 5.36 2.06
N THR A 42 0.48 4.51 1.12
CA THR A 42 1.26 3.31 1.42
C THR A 42 2.61 3.64 2.05
N VAL A 43 3.31 4.64 1.50
CA VAL A 43 4.60 5.10 2.03
C VAL A 43 4.45 5.72 3.41
N LEU A 44 3.46 6.60 3.61
CA LEU A 44 3.23 7.22 4.93
C LEU A 44 2.99 6.16 6.01
N ILE A 45 2.14 5.16 5.73
CA ILE A 45 1.88 4.08 6.68
C ILE A 45 3.14 3.23 6.88
N GLY A 46 3.84 2.83 5.81
CA GLY A 46 5.07 2.05 5.91
C GLY A 46 6.16 2.75 6.72
N GLN A 47 6.34 4.07 6.55
CA GLN A 47 7.29 4.83 7.37
C GLN A 47 6.88 4.87 8.84
N SER A 48 5.58 5.00 9.13
CA SER A 48 5.06 4.92 10.51
C SER A 48 5.32 3.54 11.14
N SER A 49 5.22 2.47 10.34
CA SER A 49 5.49 1.09 10.78
C SER A 49 6.90 0.85 11.31
N LYS A 50 7.90 1.65 10.87
CA LYS A 50 9.27 1.58 11.39
C LYS A 50 9.33 1.79 12.91
N THR A 51 8.43 2.62 13.44
CA THR A 51 8.35 2.93 14.87
C THR A 51 7.20 2.24 15.58
N SER A 52 6.05 2.06 14.90
CA SER A 52 4.87 1.46 15.54
C SER A 52 4.92 -0.06 15.58
N GLY A 53 5.70 -0.71 14.71
CA GLY A 53 5.72 -2.17 14.56
C GLY A 53 4.49 -2.75 13.85
N VAL A 54 3.57 -1.90 13.36
CA VAL A 54 2.30 -2.34 12.74
C VAL A 54 2.15 -1.77 11.32
N LEU A 55 1.79 -2.63 10.37
CA LEU A 55 1.63 -2.38 8.93
C LEU A 55 0.23 -1.89 8.54
N ALA A 56 -0.58 -1.48 9.51
CA ALA A 56 -1.95 -1.04 9.32
C ALA A 56 -2.34 -0.04 10.39
N LEU A 57 -3.24 0.88 10.05
CA LEU A 57 -3.86 1.76 11.03
C LEU A 57 -5.10 1.09 11.63
N GLU A 58 -5.39 1.40 12.88
CA GLU A 58 -6.70 1.12 13.47
C GLU A 58 -7.79 1.96 12.78
N THR A 59 -9.03 1.48 12.77
CA THR A 59 -10.17 2.13 12.11
C THR A 59 -10.35 3.60 12.50
N LYS A 60 -10.21 3.95 13.78
CA LYS A 60 -10.33 5.34 14.24
C LYS A 60 -9.20 6.21 13.70
N HIS A 61 -7.96 5.71 13.77
CA HIS A 61 -6.79 6.41 13.26
C HIS A 61 -6.84 6.59 11.74
N ALA A 62 -7.32 5.58 11.01
CA ALA A 62 -7.50 5.65 9.56
C ALA A 62 -8.45 6.77 9.11
N ASN A 63 -9.55 7.00 9.84
CA ASN A 63 -10.48 8.09 9.55
C ASN A 63 -9.80 9.47 9.68
N TYR A 64 -9.12 9.70 10.81
CA TYR A 64 -8.41 10.96 11.05
C TYR A 64 -7.27 11.16 10.04
N CYS A 65 -6.46 10.12 9.81
CA CYS A 65 -5.33 10.21 8.90
C CYS A 65 -5.73 10.45 7.45
N LEU A 66 -6.79 9.80 6.96
CA LEU A 66 -7.26 10.06 5.61
C LEU A 66 -7.79 11.50 5.48
N SER A 67 -8.48 12.02 6.50
CA SER A 67 -8.95 13.41 6.51
C SER A 67 -7.78 14.41 6.52
N ASP A 68 -6.75 14.16 7.33
CA ASP A 68 -5.58 15.03 7.42
C ASP A 68 -4.77 15.03 6.12
N VAL A 69 -4.55 13.85 5.50
CA VAL A 69 -3.93 13.73 4.16
C VAL A 69 -4.67 14.58 3.14
N GLN A 70 -6.00 14.48 3.10
CA GLN A 70 -6.79 15.27 2.15
C GLN A 70 -6.64 16.76 2.37
N LYS A 71 -6.73 17.24 3.62
CA LYS A 71 -6.58 18.67 3.92
C LYS A 71 -5.23 19.20 3.48
N ILE A 72 -4.16 18.42 3.69
CA ILE A 72 -2.81 18.78 3.25
C ILE A 72 -2.71 18.81 1.71
N LEU A 73 -3.27 17.83 1.01
CA LEU A 73 -3.25 17.82 -0.45
C LEU A 73 -4.07 18.98 -1.05
N THR A 74 -5.28 19.22 -0.52
CA THR A 74 -6.15 20.31 -0.97
C THR A 74 -5.54 21.69 -0.68
N SER A 75 -4.85 21.87 0.45
CA SER A 75 -4.15 23.14 0.73
C SER A 75 -3.00 23.41 -0.23
N GLN A 76 -2.51 22.38 -0.93
CA GLN A 76 -1.51 22.46 -1.99
C GLN A 76 -2.12 22.43 -3.40
N GLY A 77 -3.45 22.57 -3.53
CA GLY A 77 -4.16 22.70 -4.81
C GLY A 77 -4.72 21.41 -5.40
N ALA A 78 -4.59 20.26 -4.72
CA ALA A 78 -5.20 19.03 -5.17
C ALA A 78 -6.74 19.12 -5.16
N ASN A 79 -7.40 18.22 -5.89
CA ASN A 79 -8.86 18.17 -5.92
C ASN A 79 -9.46 17.91 -4.52
N GLU A 80 -10.57 18.56 -4.16
CA GLU A 80 -11.22 18.34 -2.87
C GLU A 80 -11.93 16.96 -2.77
N ASN A 81 -12.28 16.36 -3.90
CA ASN A 81 -13.06 15.12 -4.00
C ASN A 81 -12.21 13.86 -4.24
N LEU A 82 -10.93 13.85 -3.84
CA LEU A 82 -10.01 12.74 -4.12
C LEU A 82 -10.48 11.37 -3.63
N GLN A 83 -11.14 11.30 -2.47
CA GLN A 83 -11.72 10.04 -1.98
C GLN A 83 -12.73 9.45 -2.98
N LYS A 84 -13.55 10.31 -3.60
CA LYS A 84 -14.55 9.89 -4.59
C LYS A 84 -13.89 9.57 -5.93
N ILE A 85 -12.97 10.41 -6.39
CA ILE A 85 -12.25 10.25 -7.68
C ILE A 85 -11.45 8.94 -7.66
N CYS A 86 -10.75 8.66 -6.57
CA CYS A 86 -9.85 7.49 -6.46
C CYS A 86 -10.46 6.31 -5.69
N ALA A 87 -11.74 6.38 -5.34
CA ALA A 87 -12.44 5.38 -4.54
C ALA A 87 -11.69 4.96 -3.24
N ILE A 88 -10.97 5.91 -2.63
CA ILE A 88 -10.21 5.68 -1.39
C ILE A 88 -11.15 5.82 -0.20
N ARG A 89 -11.10 4.83 0.70
CA ARG A 89 -11.84 4.78 1.96
C ARG A 89 -10.86 4.60 3.13
N PRO A 90 -11.27 4.96 4.37
CA PRO A 90 -10.48 4.69 5.56
C PRO A 90 -10.05 3.23 5.71
N SER A 91 -10.89 2.28 5.29
CA SER A 91 -10.53 0.85 5.30
C SER A 91 -9.31 0.51 4.43
N ASN A 92 -9.00 1.30 3.40
CA ASN A 92 -7.79 1.11 2.60
C ASN A 92 -6.50 1.44 3.36
N LEU A 93 -6.58 2.07 4.54
CA LEU A 93 -5.46 2.39 5.43
C LEU A 93 -5.34 1.37 6.59
N THR A 94 -6.34 0.50 6.77
CA THR A 94 -6.30 -0.58 7.77
C THR A 94 -5.74 -1.87 7.16
N GLY A 95 -5.72 -2.96 7.93
CA GLY A 95 -5.35 -4.30 7.45
C GLY A 95 -6.46 -5.00 6.68
N GLY A 96 -7.67 -4.42 6.65
CA GLY A 96 -8.84 -5.07 6.06
C GLY A 96 -9.09 -6.44 6.67
N SER A 97 -9.18 -7.45 5.81
CA SER A 97 -9.31 -8.86 6.18
C SER A 97 -7.97 -9.60 6.27
N CYS A 98 -6.83 -8.92 6.09
CA CYS A 98 -5.53 -9.57 6.21
C CYS A 98 -5.23 -9.92 7.68
N PRO A 99 -4.91 -11.18 8.00
CA PRO A 99 -4.75 -11.62 9.39
C PRO A 99 -3.44 -11.13 10.02
N ILE A 100 -2.38 -10.96 9.22
CA ILE A 100 -1.08 -10.50 9.69
C ILE A 100 -0.92 -9.01 9.38
N THR A 101 -0.72 -8.22 10.43
CA THR A 101 -0.37 -6.80 10.31
C THR A 101 0.81 -6.39 11.20
N ASP A 102 1.27 -7.25 12.10
CA ASP A 102 2.48 -7.05 12.88
C ASP A 102 3.74 -7.28 12.01
N VAL A 103 4.75 -6.43 12.17
CA VAL A 103 5.99 -6.49 11.38
C VAL A 103 6.78 -7.77 11.68
N ASN A 104 6.87 -8.20 12.94
CA ASN A 104 7.67 -9.38 13.31
C ASN A 104 6.97 -10.66 12.80
N GLU A 105 5.65 -10.73 12.94
CA GLU A 105 4.87 -11.85 12.42
C GLU A 105 4.97 -11.94 10.90
N PHE A 106 4.88 -10.81 10.19
CA PHE A 106 5.11 -10.74 8.75
C PHE A 106 6.48 -11.30 8.36
N GLU A 107 7.53 -10.85 9.06
CA GLU A 107 8.91 -11.23 8.76
C GLU A 107 9.22 -12.70 9.04
N SER A 108 8.55 -13.29 10.02
CA SER A 108 8.64 -14.73 10.29
C SER A 108 7.89 -15.59 9.26
N THR A 109 6.91 -15.02 8.54
CA THR A 109 6.03 -15.75 7.61
C THR A 109 6.51 -15.67 6.15
N VAL A 110 7.07 -14.53 5.76
CA VAL A 110 7.40 -14.23 4.36
C VAL A 110 8.88 -14.52 4.06
N ASP A 111 9.17 -15.01 2.86
CA ASP A 111 10.53 -15.08 2.35
C ASP A 111 11.02 -13.67 1.97
N LEU A 112 11.62 -12.99 2.95
CA LEU A 112 12.09 -11.61 2.81
C LEU A 112 13.18 -11.46 1.75
N SER A 113 14.05 -12.47 1.62
CA SER A 113 15.16 -12.44 0.65
C SER A 113 14.60 -12.44 -0.78
N LYS A 114 13.63 -13.31 -1.06
CA LYS A 114 12.95 -13.36 -2.36
C LYS A 114 12.17 -12.07 -2.65
N LEU A 115 11.46 -11.55 -1.65
CA LEU A 115 10.65 -10.33 -1.81
C LEU A 115 11.53 -9.10 -2.10
N LEU A 116 12.59 -8.89 -1.32
CA LEU A 116 13.51 -7.77 -1.51
C LEU A 116 14.28 -7.89 -2.84
N ALA A 117 14.76 -9.08 -3.19
CA ALA A 117 15.44 -9.30 -4.48
C ALA A 117 14.55 -8.94 -5.69
N ALA A 118 13.24 -9.13 -5.58
CA ALA A 118 12.28 -8.79 -6.63
C ALA A 118 11.90 -7.29 -6.65
N CYS A 119 11.83 -6.64 -5.48
CA CYS A 119 11.14 -5.36 -5.34
C CYS A 119 12.01 -4.17 -4.91
N GLU A 120 13.23 -4.38 -4.38
CA GLU A 120 14.09 -3.29 -3.90
C GLU A 120 14.50 -2.36 -5.04
N LYS A 121 14.76 -2.92 -6.24
CA LYS A 121 15.11 -2.20 -7.46
C LYS A 121 14.30 -2.71 -8.64
N VAL A 122 13.09 -2.18 -8.79
CA VAL A 122 12.18 -2.57 -9.87
C VAL A 122 12.66 -2.00 -11.22
N ASP A 123 13.00 -2.86 -12.16
CA ASP A 123 13.16 -2.48 -13.57
C ASP A 123 11.78 -2.33 -14.22
N ALA A 124 11.47 -1.14 -14.74
CA ALA A 124 10.12 -0.85 -15.24
C ALA A 124 9.72 -1.72 -16.44
N VAL A 125 10.67 -2.07 -17.32
CA VAL A 125 10.38 -2.90 -18.50
C VAL A 125 10.11 -4.34 -18.06
N LYS A 126 10.99 -4.90 -17.22
CA LYS A 126 10.80 -6.26 -16.69
C LYS A 126 9.54 -6.38 -15.86
N GLU A 127 9.22 -5.36 -15.07
CA GLU A 127 7.99 -5.36 -14.27
C GLU A 127 6.76 -5.35 -15.17
N CYS A 128 6.75 -4.56 -16.23
CA CYS A 128 5.60 -4.51 -17.13
C CYS A 128 5.45 -5.76 -18.01
N CYS A 129 6.56 -6.43 -18.36
CA CYS A 129 6.53 -7.64 -19.19
C CYS A 129 6.36 -8.93 -18.40
N SER A 130 6.86 -8.99 -17.17
CA SER A 130 7.00 -10.25 -16.41
C SER A 130 6.51 -10.15 -14.96
N GLN A 131 6.09 -8.96 -14.51
CA GLN A 131 5.47 -8.75 -13.20
C GLN A 131 6.28 -9.34 -12.05
N VAL A 132 7.60 -9.14 -12.04
CA VAL A 132 8.52 -9.83 -11.12
C VAL A 132 8.22 -9.46 -9.68
N CYS A 133 8.12 -8.16 -9.37
CA CYS A 133 7.78 -7.68 -8.04
C CYS A 133 6.32 -7.96 -7.70
N GLN A 134 5.36 -7.68 -8.61
CA GLN A 134 3.95 -8.02 -8.38
C GLN A 134 3.74 -9.51 -8.05
N SER A 135 4.45 -10.41 -8.73
CA SER A 135 4.37 -11.86 -8.48
C SER A 135 4.91 -12.20 -7.09
N ALA A 136 6.06 -11.62 -6.71
CA ALA A 136 6.63 -11.81 -5.38
C ALA A 136 5.70 -11.28 -4.27
N VAL A 137 5.09 -10.11 -4.50
CA VAL A 137 4.10 -9.51 -3.59
C VAL A 137 2.85 -10.38 -3.46
N SER A 138 2.32 -10.89 -4.58
CA SER A 138 1.15 -11.77 -4.58
C SER A 138 1.43 -13.08 -3.84
N GLU A 139 2.62 -13.66 -4.02
CA GLU A 139 3.05 -14.86 -3.30
C GLU A 139 3.15 -14.59 -1.79
N ALA A 140 3.80 -13.49 -1.39
CA ALA A 140 3.88 -13.09 0.02
C ALA A 140 2.49 -12.86 0.63
N ALA A 141 1.61 -12.15 -0.09
CA ALA A 141 0.23 -11.89 0.33
C ALA A 141 -0.58 -13.18 0.53
N ARG A 142 -0.43 -14.16 -0.37
CA ARG A 142 -1.07 -15.47 -0.22
C ARG A 142 -0.56 -16.23 1.01
N ARG A 143 0.75 -16.19 1.27
CA ARG A 143 1.33 -16.85 2.46
C ARG A 143 0.74 -16.27 3.75
N ILE A 144 0.71 -14.93 3.89
CA ILE A 144 0.15 -14.31 5.09
C ILE A 144 -1.36 -14.48 5.19
N ALA A 145 -2.10 -14.47 4.07
CA ALA A 145 -3.54 -14.75 4.06
C ALA A 145 -3.87 -16.18 4.54
N LEU A 146 -2.96 -17.13 4.36
CA LEU A 146 -3.12 -18.52 4.80
C LEU A 146 -2.74 -18.72 6.28
N SER A 147 -2.03 -17.80 6.93
CA SER A 147 -1.59 -17.98 8.33
C SER A 147 -2.74 -18.04 9.34
N ASP A 148 -3.89 -17.41 9.05
CA ASP A 148 -5.12 -17.56 9.86
C ASP A 148 -5.65 -19.00 9.84
N SER A 149 -5.40 -19.69 8.73
CA SER A 149 -5.92 -21.03 8.46
C SER A 149 -5.13 -22.16 9.15
N SER A 150 -3.91 -21.88 9.64
CA SER A 150 -3.08 -22.87 10.35
C SER A 150 -3.40 -23.02 11.84
N LEU A 151 -4.07 -22.05 12.46
CA LEU A 151 -4.34 -22.04 13.91
C LEU A 151 -5.71 -22.61 14.30
N SER A 152 -6.62 -22.84 13.34
CA SER A 152 -8.05 -23.05 13.64
C SER A 152 -8.67 -24.34 13.11
N ASN A 153 -7.92 -25.38 12.72
CA ASN A 153 -8.55 -26.66 12.33
C ASN A 153 -8.14 -27.89 13.16
N PRO A 154 -8.91 -28.24 14.21
CA PRO A 154 -8.78 -29.53 14.91
C PRO A 154 -9.18 -30.75 14.05
N MET A 155 -9.78 -30.54 12.86
CA MET A 155 -10.44 -31.59 12.08
C MET A 155 -9.72 -31.97 10.77
N GLY A 156 -8.58 -31.37 10.46
CA GLY A 156 -7.77 -31.74 9.29
C GLY A 156 -8.45 -31.54 7.91
N ILE A 157 -9.52 -30.74 7.86
CA ILE A 157 -10.19 -30.39 6.61
C ILE A 157 -9.36 -29.28 5.91
N PRO A 158 -9.02 -29.42 4.62
CA PRO A 158 -8.39 -28.34 3.88
C PRO A 158 -9.28 -27.09 3.93
N ASN A 159 -8.78 -26.01 4.52
CA ASN A 159 -9.53 -24.75 4.56
C ASN A 159 -9.74 -24.24 3.13
N SER A 160 -10.89 -23.60 2.90
CA SER A 160 -11.17 -22.94 1.62
C SER A 160 -10.01 -21.98 1.28
N PRO A 161 -9.62 -21.87 0.00
CA PRO A 161 -8.66 -20.86 -0.42
C PRO A 161 -9.12 -19.47 0.07
N PRO A 162 -8.21 -18.59 0.50
CA PRO A 162 -8.56 -17.24 0.91
C PRO A 162 -9.28 -16.51 -0.23
N HIS A 163 -10.31 -15.74 0.12
CA HIS A 163 -11.04 -14.93 -0.84
C HIS A 163 -10.11 -13.92 -1.52
N SER A 164 -10.38 -13.58 -2.79
CA SER A 164 -9.56 -12.63 -3.56
C SER A 164 -9.39 -11.29 -2.85
N THR A 165 -10.44 -10.81 -2.17
CA THR A 165 -10.41 -9.57 -1.37
C THR A 165 -9.42 -9.64 -0.21
N THR A 166 -9.24 -10.81 0.41
CA THR A 166 -8.26 -11.00 1.48
C THR A 166 -6.84 -10.97 0.95
N ILE A 167 -6.61 -11.56 -0.22
CA ILE A 167 -5.31 -11.47 -0.89
C ILE A 167 -5.00 -10.01 -1.23
N ASP A 168 -5.97 -9.24 -1.74
CA ASP A 168 -5.78 -7.82 -2.06
C ASP A 168 -5.46 -6.96 -0.83
N ASP A 169 -6.15 -7.21 0.29
CA ASP A 169 -5.86 -6.58 1.58
C ASP A 169 -4.45 -6.92 2.06
N CYS A 170 -4.04 -8.18 1.93
CA CYS A 170 -2.70 -8.64 2.27
C CYS A 170 -1.62 -8.08 1.33
N MET A 171 -1.92 -7.87 0.04
CA MET A 171 -0.99 -7.18 -0.86
C MET A 171 -0.70 -5.76 -0.38
N ARG A 172 -1.71 -5.03 0.14
CA ARG A 172 -1.48 -3.70 0.74
C ARG A 172 -0.55 -3.77 1.95
N VAL A 173 -0.70 -4.78 2.80
CA VAL A 173 0.21 -5.02 3.93
C VAL A 173 1.64 -5.23 3.44
N VAL A 174 1.84 -6.09 2.44
CA VAL A 174 3.17 -6.34 1.84
C VAL A 174 3.78 -5.06 1.28
N TYR A 175 3.01 -4.25 0.56
CA TYR A 175 3.52 -2.98 0.01
C TYR A 175 3.91 -1.97 1.11
N ARG A 176 3.17 -1.92 2.22
CA ARG A 176 3.52 -1.07 3.37
C ARG A 176 4.80 -1.55 4.05
N TRP A 177 5.00 -2.87 4.14
CA TRP A 177 6.25 -3.45 4.65
C TRP A 177 7.43 -3.12 3.73
N LEU A 178 7.27 -3.26 2.41
CA LEU A 178 8.30 -2.81 1.45
C LEU A 178 8.64 -1.33 1.64
N ALA A 179 7.61 -0.49 1.79
CA ALA A 179 7.80 0.93 2.03
C ALA A 179 8.43 1.24 3.41
N SER A 180 8.30 0.37 4.41
CA SER A 180 8.99 0.50 5.71
C SER A 180 10.47 0.11 5.63
N ARG A 181 10.89 -0.61 4.59
CA ARG A 181 12.29 -1.00 4.39
C ARG A 181 13.08 -0.03 3.52
N LEU A 182 12.39 0.77 2.71
CA LEU A 182 12.97 1.77 1.83
C LEU A 182 12.91 3.18 2.46
N ASP A 183 13.69 4.12 1.92
CA ASP A 183 13.44 5.54 2.15
C ASP A 183 12.15 5.99 1.40
N PRO A 184 11.51 7.10 1.79
CA PRO A 184 10.24 7.52 1.19
C PRO A 184 10.29 7.69 -0.34
N ASP A 185 11.38 8.24 -0.88
CA ASP A 185 11.52 8.48 -2.32
C ASP A 185 11.79 7.18 -3.08
N GLY A 186 12.61 6.30 -2.53
CA GLY A 186 12.83 4.94 -3.04
C GLY A 186 11.53 4.13 -3.09
N ALA A 187 10.76 4.13 -1.99
CA ALA A 187 9.47 3.46 -1.90
C ALA A 187 8.46 4.01 -2.93
N LYS A 188 8.39 5.35 -3.07
CA LYS A 188 7.56 6.01 -4.07
C LYS A 188 7.93 5.57 -5.49
N GLN A 189 9.21 5.50 -5.82
CA GLN A 189 9.66 5.06 -7.14
C GLN A 189 9.28 3.61 -7.42
N VAL A 190 9.49 2.70 -6.46
CA VAL A 190 9.12 1.29 -6.58
C VAL A 190 7.62 1.16 -6.84
N LEU A 191 6.78 1.76 -6.00
CA LEU A 191 5.32 1.70 -6.13
C LEU A 191 4.81 2.30 -7.44
N ARG A 192 5.40 3.43 -7.89
CA ARG A 192 5.07 4.05 -9.18
C ARG A 192 5.44 3.15 -10.37
N ARG A 193 6.60 2.49 -10.33
CA ARG A 193 7.00 1.56 -11.41
C ARG A 193 6.06 0.37 -11.50
N ILE A 194 5.65 -0.18 -10.35
CA ILE A 194 4.69 -1.28 -10.26
C ILE A 194 3.32 -0.87 -10.79
N SER A 195 2.80 0.29 -10.39
CA SER A 195 1.45 0.74 -10.76
C SER A 195 1.34 1.14 -12.23
N ASN A 196 2.37 1.75 -12.82
CA ASN A 196 2.38 2.14 -14.23
C ASN A 196 2.18 0.96 -15.19
N CYS A 197 2.60 -0.25 -14.79
CA CYS A 197 2.41 -1.46 -15.59
C CYS A 197 0.96 -1.95 -15.65
N ASN A 198 0.09 -1.47 -14.75
CA ASN A 198 -1.32 -1.84 -14.72
C ASN A 198 -2.22 -0.91 -15.54
N VAL A 199 -1.66 0.14 -16.16
CA VAL A 199 -2.42 1.17 -16.88
C VAL A 199 -2.82 0.73 -18.30
N ASN A 200 -2.16 -0.29 -18.88
CA ASN A 200 -2.40 -0.77 -20.25
C ASN A 200 -3.14 -2.12 -20.33
N LYS A 201 -4.06 -2.40 -19.39
CA LYS A 201 -4.92 -3.60 -19.46
C LYS A 201 -6.32 -3.28 -19.95
#